data_AF-A0AAV6AJ31-F1
#
_entry.id   AF-A0AAV6AJ31-F1
#
_cell.length_a   1.000
_cell.length_b   1.000
_cell.length_c   1.000
_cell.angle_alpha   90.00
_cell.angle_beta   90.00
_cell.angle_gamma   90.00
#
_symmetry.space_group_name_H-M   'P 1'
#
loop_
_entity.id
_entity.type
_entity.pdbx_description
1 polymer ?
#
loop_
_entity_poly.entity_id
_entity_poly.type
_entity_poly.pdbx_seq_one_letter_code
_entity_poly.pdbx_strand_id
1 'polypeptide(L)'
;APPAPLSPTEALAAAIAKAPSIGYIWTSDVTGYAIKYAFRAPLADGGERIVLATDRRLGAHSAAWQPVVSTPLTDYEFTVIEMRLDAKGSGEAKSSLTTKVVADEETGTVALENYAATPAILQKVGPGADGR
;
A
#
# COMPACT_ATOMS: atom_id res chain seq x y z
N ALA A 1 -14.23 -23.33 -24.60
CA ALA A 1 -13.48 -23.65 -23.37
C ALA A 1 -13.80 -22.58 -22.33
N PRO A 2 -13.89 -22.91 -21.03
CA PRO A 2 -13.96 -21.89 -19.99
C PRO A 2 -12.66 -21.06 -19.97
N PRO A 3 -12.71 -19.78 -19.54
CA PRO A 3 -11.51 -18.95 -19.41
C PRO A 3 -10.53 -19.56 -18.40
N ALA A 4 -9.24 -19.35 -18.62
CA ALA A 4 -8.21 -19.76 -17.68
C ALA A 4 -8.40 -19.08 -16.31
N PRO A 5 -8.06 -19.74 -15.20
CA PRO A 5 -8.09 -19.10 -13.88
C PRO A 5 -7.18 -17.87 -13.85
N LEU A 6 -7.61 -16.83 -13.12
CA LEU A 6 -6.80 -15.64 -12.86
C LEU A 6 -5.50 -16.04 -12.15
N SER A 7 -4.40 -15.37 -12.49
CA SER A 7 -3.19 -15.39 -11.67
C SER A 7 -3.46 -14.79 -10.28
N PRO A 8 -2.63 -15.08 -9.26
CA PRO A 8 -2.80 -14.51 -7.92
C PRO A 8 -2.89 -12.98 -7.91
N THR A 9 -2.06 -12.30 -8.71
CA THR A 9 -2.06 -10.84 -8.82
C THR A 9 -3.34 -10.31 -9.45
N GLU A 10 -3.83 -10.95 -10.51
CA GLU A 10 -5.09 -10.57 -11.17
C GLU A 10 -6.29 -10.81 -10.24
N ALA A 11 -6.29 -11.92 -9.50
CA ALA A 11 -7.30 -12.21 -8.50
C ALA A 11 -7.32 -11.16 -7.38
N LEU A 12 -6.13 -10.75 -6.90
CA LEU A 12 -6.00 -9.67 -5.91
C LEU A 12 -6.50 -8.33 -6.46
N ALA A 13 -6.09 -7.95 -7.68
CA ALA A 13 -6.55 -6.73 -8.32
C ALA A 13 -8.08 -6.69 -8.47
N ALA A 14 -8.68 -7.80 -8.92
CA ALA A 14 -10.13 -7.92 -9.04
C ALA A 14 -10.85 -7.82 -7.68
N ALA A 15 -10.28 -8.43 -6.64
CA ALA A 15 -10.83 -8.37 -5.28
C ALA A 15 -10.78 -6.93 -4.72
N ILE A 16 -9.65 -6.24 -4.87
CA ILE A 16 -9.48 -4.84 -4.46
C ILE A 16 -10.48 -3.95 -5.22
N ALA A 17 -10.60 -4.10 -6.53
CA ALA A 17 -11.51 -3.29 -7.34
C ALA A 17 -12.98 -3.43 -6.89
N LYS A 18 -13.40 -4.66 -6.55
CA LYS A 18 -14.77 -4.97 -6.11
C LYS A 18 -15.09 -4.51 -4.68
N ALA A 19 -14.08 -4.36 -3.83
CA ALA A 19 -14.30 -4.00 -2.42
C ALA A 19 -14.96 -2.61 -2.26
N PRO A 20 -15.71 -2.35 -1.18
CA PRO A 20 -16.20 -1.01 -0.90
C PRO A 20 -15.05 -0.05 -0.60
N SER A 21 -15.24 1.23 -0.90
CA SER A 21 -14.30 2.28 -0.47
C SER A 21 -14.48 2.55 1.02
N ILE A 22 -13.39 2.48 1.79
CA ILE A 22 -13.37 2.69 3.25
C ILE A 22 -12.63 3.96 3.66
N GLY A 23 -12.11 4.71 2.68
CA GLY A 23 -11.39 5.96 2.91
C GLY A 23 -10.71 6.44 1.63
N TYR A 24 -9.91 7.50 1.74
CA TYR A 24 -9.17 8.05 0.62
C TYR A 24 -7.77 8.47 1.05
N ILE A 25 -6.80 8.26 0.16
CA ILE A 25 -5.49 8.90 0.22
C ILE A 25 -5.56 10.15 -0.63
N TRP A 26 -5.32 11.30 0.01
CA TRP A 26 -5.24 12.59 -0.66
C TRP A 26 -3.78 12.94 -0.91
N THR A 27 -3.47 13.28 -2.15
CA THR A 27 -2.22 13.95 -2.53
C THR A 27 -2.52 15.44 -2.75
N SER A 28 -1.53 16.21 -3.23
CA SER A 28 -1.76 17.58 -3.71
C SER A 28 -2.63 17.64 -4.98
N ASP A 29 -3.12 16.51 -5.49
CA ASP A 29 -4.00 16.44 -6.66
C ASP A 29 -5.48 16.60 -6.29
N VAL A 30 -6.29 16.90 -7.29
CA VAL A 30 -7.75 17.07 -7.15
C VAL A 30 -8.51 15.75 -6.98
N THR A 31 -7.86 14.60 -7.17
CA THR A 31 -8.50 13.28 -7.10
C THR A 31 -7.84 12.41 -6.05
N GLY A 32 -8.58 12.06 -5.00
CA GLY A 32 -8.13 11.09 -3.99
C GLY A 32 -8.12 9.65 -4.51
N TYR A 33 -7.22 8.83 -4.00
CA TYR A 33 -7.16 7.39 -4.27
C TYR A 33 -8.02 6.65 -3.26
N ALA A 34 -9.01 5.89 -3.71
CA ALA A 34 -9.91 5.16 -2.81
C ALA A 34 -9.13 4.05 -2.09
N ILE A 35 -9.25 4.00 -0.77
CA ILE A 35 -8.77 2.89 0.04
C ILE A 35 -9.87 1.81 0.00
N LYS A 36 -9.48 0.61 -0.40
CA LYS A 36 -10.36 -0.55 -0.66
C LYS A 36 -10.10 -1.70 0.32
N TYR A 37 -8.95 -1.66 0.97
CA TYR A 37 -8.53 -2.60 2.01
C TYR A 37 -7.68 -1.87 3.04
N ALA A 38 -7.88 -2.21 4.30
CA ALA A 38 -7.03 -1.77 5.40
C ALA A 38 -6.87 -2.93 6.39
N PHE A 39 -5.65 -3.10 6.87
CA PHE A 39 -5.30 -4.04 7.92
C PHE A 39 -4.36 -3.36 8.90
N ARG A 40 -4.52 -3.66 10.20
CA ARG A 40 -3.68 -3.13 11.27
C ARG A 40 -3.34 -4.26 12.22
N ALA A 41 -2.06 -4.37 12.57
CA ALA A 41 -1.57 -5.33 13.56
C ALA A 41 -0.52 -4.66 14.47
N PRO A 42 -0.46 -5.05 15.76
CA PRO A 42 0.60 -4.59 16.66
C PRO A 42 1.95 -5.20 16.25
N LEU A 43 3.02 -4.46 16.48
CA LEU A 43 4.40 -4.94 16.39
C LEU A 43 4.95 -5.24 17.80
N ALA A 44 5.95 -6.13 17.87
CA ALA A 44 6.52 -6.60 19.13
C ALA A 44 7.16 -5.48 19.98
N ASP A 45 7.57 -4.39 19.35
CA ASP A 45 8.15 -3.19 19.97
C ASP A 45 7.10 -2.19 20.48
N GLY A 46 5.82 -2.55 20.43
CA GLY A 46 4.70 -1.66 20.76
C GLY A 46 4.34 -0.69 19.64
N GLY A 47 4.99 -0.79 18.48
CA GLY A 47 4.60 -0.11 17.25
C GLY A 47 3.45 -0.78 16.53
N GLU A 48 3.19 -0.35 15.31
CA GLU A 48 2.08 -0.83 14.50
C GLU A 48 2.47 -1.06 13.04
N ARG A 49 1.94 -2.15 12.49
CA ARG A 49 1.93 -2.40 11.06
C ARG A 49 0.57 -2.06 10.51
N ILE A 50 0.54 -1.20 9.49
CA ILE A 50 -0.68 -0.85 8.77
C ILE A 50 -0.49 -1.18 7.30
N VAL A 51 -1.41 -1.91 6.71
CA VAL A 51 -1.44 -2.23 5.29
C VAL A 51 -2.67 -1.60 4.67
N LEU A 52 -2.50 -0.81 3.63
CA LEU A 52 -3.58 -0.19 2.86
C LEU A 52 -3.50 -0.65 1.41
N ALA A 53 -4.64 -0.80 0.74
CA ALA A 53 -4.67 -1.01 -0.70
C ALA A 53 -5.64 -0.06 -1.42
N THR A 54 -5.22 0.44 -2.58
CA THR A 54 -6.02 1.28 -3.49
C THR A 54 -6.31 0.54 -4.78
N ASP A 55 -7.49 0.76 -5.37
CA ASP A 55 -7.88 0.17 -6.66
C ASP A 55 -7.20 0.82 -7.88
N ARG A 56 -6.46 1.91 -7.65
CA ARG A 56 -5.66 2.58 -8.66
C ARG A 56 -4.23 2.71 -8.20
N ARG A 57 -3.31 2.56 -9.15
CA ARG A 57 -1.89 2.78 -8.96
C ARG A 57 -1.61 4.23 -8.60
N LEU A 58 -0.93 4.47 -7.48
CA LEU A 58 -0.50 5.82 -7.11
C LEU A 58 0.40 6.42 -8.21
N GLY A 59 0.12 7.67 -8.58
CA GLY A 59 0.85 8.39 -9.63
C GLY A 59 0.41 8.06 -11.07
N ALA A 60 -0.53 7.13 -11.30
CA ALA A 60 -0.99 6.81 -12.66
C ALA A 60 -1.69 7.98 -13.38
N HIS A 61 -2.24 8.93 -12.61
CA HIS A 61 -2.99 10.07 -13.13
C HIS A 61 -2.51 11.42 -12.58
N SER A 62 -1.29 11.47 -12.04
CA SER A 62 -0.71 12.67 -11.46
C SER A 62 0.71 12.89 -11.95
N ALA A 63 0.94 14.03 -12.60
CA ALA A 63 2.28 14.52 -12.86
C ALA A 63 2.93 15.14 -11.61
N ALA A 64 2.14 15.46 -10.58
CA ALA A 64 2.61 16.11 -9.37
C ALA A 64 3.27 15.14 -8.39
N TRP A 65 2.99 13.84 -8.49
CA TRP A 65 3.58 12.83 -7.61
C TRP A 65 4.12 11.64 -8.40
N GLN A 66 5.44 11.49 -8.37
CA GLN A 66 6.15 10.29 -8.82
C GLN A 66 7.04 9.79 -7.68
N PRO A 67 7.12 8.46 -7.45
CA PRO A 67 8.07 7.92 -6.51
C PRO A 67 9.49 8.23 -6.98
N VAL A 68 10.27 8.94 -6.16
CA VAL A 68 11.68 9.26 -6.46
C VAL A 68 12.53 8.07 -6.03
N VAL A 69 12.63 7.08 -6.90
CA VAL A 69 13.29 5.79 -6.63
C VAL A 69 14.09 5.34 -7.84
N SER A 70 15.25 4.72 -7.62
CA SER A 70 16.07 4.14 -8.68
C SER A 70 15.64 2.73 -9.08
N THR A 71 14.70 2.14 -8.35
CA THR A 71 14.17 0.79 -8.59
C THR A 71 13.12 0.82 -9.70
N PRO A 72 13.15 -0.14 -10.66
CA PRO A 72 12.09 -0.29 -11.65
C PRO A 72 10.72 -0.41 -11.00
N LEU A 73 9.73 0.22 -11.64
CA LEU A 73 8.36 0.21 -11.17
C LEU A 73 7.67 -1.11 -11.53
N THR A 74 6.81 -1.60 -10.63
CA THR A 74 5.88 -2.69 -10.96
C THR A 74 4.79 -2.23 -11.92
N ASP A 75 4.21 -3.18 -12.63
CA ASP A 75 3.10 -3.03 -13.57
C ASP A 75 1.71 -3.20 -12.93
N TYR A 76 1.62 -3.23 -11.60
CA TYR A 76 0.33 -3.36 -10.91
C TYR A 76 -0.58 -2.14 -11.15
N GLU A 77 -1.82 -2.41 -11.51
CA GLU A 77 -2.89 -1.40 -11.67
C GLU A 77 -3.44 -0.89 -10.32
N PHE A 78 -3.07 -1.53 -9.22
CA PHE A 78 -3.43 -1.17 -7.85
C PHE A 78 -2.19 -0.68 -7.08
N THR A 79 -2.36 -0.22 -5.85
CA THR A 79 -1.22 0.02 -4.96
C THR A 79 -1.47 -0.55 -3.57
N VAL A 80 -0.51 -1.31 -3.06
CA VAL A 80 -0.42 -1.66 -1.64
C VAL A 80 0.61 -0.74 -0.99
N ILE A 81 0.29 -0.26 0.21
CA ILE A 81 1.17 0.52 1.06
C ILE A 81 1.27 -0.23 2.38
N GLU A 82 2.50 -0.60 2.75
CA GLU A 82 2.78 -1.14 4.08
C GLU A 82 3.54 -0.08 4.88
N MET A 83 2.94 0.36 5.98
CA MET A 83 3.49 1.29 6.94
C MET A 83 3.92 0.54 8.20
N ARG A 84 5.10 0.89 8.71
CA ARG A 84 5.54 0.46 10.05
C ARG A 84 5.79 1.71 10.87
N LEU A 85 5.01 1.83 11.95
CA LEU A 85 5.03 2.94 12.88
C LEU A 85 5.60 2.47 14.20
N ASP A 86 6.36 3.33 14.87
CA ASP A 86 6.81 3.13 16.25
C ASP A 86 5.66 3.40 17.24
N ALA A 87 5.93 3.20 18.54
CA ALA A 87 4.96 3.42 19.60
C ALA A 87 4.45 4.89 19.72
N LYS A 88 5.07 5.84 19.00
CA LYS A 88 4.65 7.24 18.92
C LYS A 88 3.86 7.53 17.64
N GLY A 89 3.57 6.51 16.84
CA GLY A 89 2.89 6.64 15.57
C GLY A 89 3.76 7.22 14.45
N SER A 90 5.09 7.22 14.61
CA SER A 90 6.03 7.75 13.61
C SER A 90 6.73 6.62 12.87
N GLY A 91 7.01 6.79 11.57
CA GLY A 91 7.73 5.77 10.83
C GLY A 91 7.84 6.03 9.34
N GLU A 92 7.81 4.94 8.58
CA GLU A 92 8.00 4.93 7.14
C GLU A 92 6.96 4.05 6.45
N ALA A 93 6.67 4.38 5.20
CA ALA A 93 5.87 3.55 4.32
C ALA A 93 6.66 3.08 3.11
N LYS A 94 6.45 1.82 2.76
CA LYS A 94 6.91 1.19 1.52
C LYS A 94 5.68 0.83 0.69
N SER A 95 5.88 0.59 -0.60
CA SER A 95 4.76 0.37 -1.50
C SER A 95 5.05 -0.64 -2.58
N SER A 96 3.97 -1.23 -3.08
CA SER A 96 4.02 -2.12 -4.22
C SER A 96 4.49 -1.44 -5.50
N LEU A 97 4.59 -0.11 -5.57
CA LEU A 97 5.12 0.59 -6.75
C LEU A 97 6.52 0.10 -7.17
N THR A 98 7.33 -0.38 -6.23
CA THR A 98 8.71 -0.84 -6.44
C THR A 98 8.98 -2.22 -5.85
N THR A 99 7.96 -2.92 -5.36
CA THR A 99 8.13 -4.18 -4.63
C THR A 99 6.93 -5.09 -4.84
N LYS A 100 7.17 -6.40 -4.97
CA LYS A 100 6.08 -7.35 -5.19
C LYS A 100 5.21 -7.48 -3.95
N VAL A 101 3.92 -7.72 -4.18
CA VAL A 101 2.99 -8.09 -3.12
C VAL A 101 3.02 -9.59 -2.93
N VAL A 102 3.09 -10.02 -1.67
CA VAL A 102 3.08 -11.43 -1.27
C VAL A 102 1.97 -11.67 -0.25
N ALA A 103 1.54 -12.92 -0.11
CA ALA A 103 0.67 -13.32 0.98
C ALA A 103 1.48 -13.41 2.29
N ASP A 104 0.88 -12.97 3.38
CA ASP A 104 1.37 -13.16 4.74
C ASP A 104 0.49 -14.22 5.38
N GLU A 105 1.00 -15.46 5.40
CA GLU A 105 0.24 -16.62 5.89
C GLU A 105 0.07 -16.62 7.41
N GLU A 106 0.96 -15.94 8.14
CA GLU A 106 0.90 -15.83 9.60
C GLU A 106 -0.28 -14.97 10.03
N THR A 107 -0.49 -13.85 9.36
CA THR A 107 -1.52 -12.87 9.70
C THR A 107 -2.74 -12.88 8.77
N GLY A 108 -2.71 -13.71 7.72
CA GLY A 108 -3.80 -13.82 6.76
C GLY A 108 -4.05 -12.54 5.97
N THR A 109 -3.00 -11.77 5.68
CA THR A 109 -3.06 -10.48 4.96
C THR A 109 -2.09 -10.48 3.78
N VAL A 110 -1.90 -9.31 3.15
CA VAL A 110 -0.89 -9.07 2.12
C VAL A 110 0.28 -8.28 2.70
N ALA A 111 1.48 -8.53 2.18
CA ALA A 111 2.71 -7.89 2.57
C ALA A 111 3.53 -7.44 1.35
N LEU A 112 4.58 -6.66 1.59
CA LEU A 112 5.61 -6.40 0.60
C LEU A 112 6.78 -7.39 0.75
N GLU A 113 7.19 -7.99 -0.37
CA GLU A 113 8.35 -8.89 -0.43
C GLU A 113 9.59 -8.21 0.15
N ASN A 114 10.31 -8.91 1.04
CA ASN A 114 11.56 -8.45 1.63
C ASN A 114 11.51 -6.99 2.15
N TYR A 115 10.45 -6.67 2.91
CA TYR A 115 10.18 -5.31 3.39
C TYR A 115 11.42 -4.61 3.95
N ALA A 116 12.29 -5.29 4.71
CA ALA A 116 13.48 -4.70 5.31
C ALA A 116 14.46 -4.11 4.26
N ALA A 117 14.62 -4.76 3.11
CA ALA A 117 15.53 -4.32 2.04
C ALA A 117 14.90 -3.33 1.06
N THR A 118 13.57 -3.21 1.03
CA THR A 118 12.87 -2.29 0.15
C THR A 118 13.11 -0.83 0.55
N PRO A 119 13.39 0.09 -0.37
CA PRO A 119 13.47 1.52 -0.06
C PRO A 119 12.12 2.11 0.40
N ALA A 120 12.13 2.98 1.40
CA ALA A 120 10.94 3.76 1.78
C ALA A 120 10.59 4.77 0.70
N ILE A 121 9.29 4.82 0.34
CA ILE A 121 8.75 5.80 -0.62
C ILE A 121 8.04 6.96 0.08
N LEU A 122 7.54 6.74 1.30
CA LEU A 122 7.04 7.78 2.18
C LEU A 122 7.91 7.77 3.44
N GLN A 123 8.63 8.86 3.64
CA GLN A 123 9.47 9.07 4.83
C GLN A 123 8.74 9.99 5.80
N LYS A 124 9.08 9.88 7.09
CA LYS A 124 8.51 10.73 8.16
C LYS A 124 6.97 10.65 8.20
N VAL A 125 6.45 9.44 8.07
CA VAL A 125 5.02 9.19 8.35
C VAL A 125 4.80 9.47 9.83
N GLY A 126 3.72 10.18 10.15
CA GLY A 126 3.39 10.55 11.51
C GLY A 126 1.94 11.02 11.63
N PRO A 127 1.45 11.23 12.85
CA PRO A 127 0.15 11.84 13.06
C PRO A 127 0.09 13.21 12.37
N GLY A 128 -1.09 13.55 11.83
CA GLY A 128 -1.32 14.86 11.21
C GLY A 128 -0.97 15.99 12.17
N ALA A 129 -0.40 17.08 11.64
CA ALA A 129 -0.04 18.26 12.43
C ALA A 129 -1.24 18.92 13.13
N ASP A 130 -2.47 18.52 12.78
CA ASP A 130 -3.72 18.98 13.35
C ASP A 130 -4.21 18.15 14.55
N GLY A 131 -3.56 17.03 14.91
CA GLY A 131 -3.77 16.33 16.17
C GLY A 131 -5.23 15.95 16.48
N ARG A 132 -6.05 15.73 15.45
CA ARG A 132 -7.43 15.26 15.59
C ARG A 132 -7.56 13.78 15.26
#